data_AF-X1MW25-F1
#
_entry.id   AF-X1MW25-F1
#
_cell.length_a   1.000
_cell.length_b   1.000
_cell.length_c   1.000
_cell.angle_alpha   90.00
_cell.angle_beta   90.00
_cell.angle_gamma   90.00
#
_symmetry.space_group_name_H-M   'P 1'
#
loop_
_entity.id
_entity.type
_entity.pdbx_description
1 polymer ?
#
loop_
_entity_poly.entity_id
_entity_poly.type
_entity_poly.pdbx_seq_one_letter_code
_entity_poly.pdbx_strand_id
1 'polypeptide(L)'
;PEMENGSKSLEYLFINYGDTGGNIESATNTLYDNPVSPAEFPDFPYGKVVPAKHEIDIIGILGSPRASGENDGDNYIYTDFIKLVKDRDVLFDEDLAGLLFSHPSTTVDSAIDQTAEGFTMIGNLSEYDNNPPLMFPVPLTFVAGDELNIYLTTVAGGTSVPILATDEQEIGLITRVRRLP
;
A
#
# COMPACT_ATOMS: atom_id res chain seq x y z
N PRO A 1 -12.58 -29.84 -4.28
CA PRO A 1 -13.18 -28.52 -3.94
C PRO A 1 -12.67 -27.50 -4.96
N GLU A 2 -13.43 -27.26 -6.02
CA GLU A 2 -12.94 -26.58 -7.24
C GLU A 2 -13.30 -25.09 -7.33
N MET A 3 -14.04 -24.53 -6.37
CA MET A 3 -14.48 -23.13 -6.43
C MET A 3 -13.75 -22.28 -5.39
N GLU A 4 -12.95 -21.32 -5.87
CA GLU A 4 -12.36 -20.23 -5.08
C GLU A 4 -13.45 -19.57 -4.21
N ASN A 5 -13.15 -19.26 -2.95
CA ASN A 5 -14.11 -18.73 -1.97
C ASN A 5 -15.29 -19.65 -1.59
N GLY A 6 -15.28 -20.94 -1.99
CA GLY A 6 -16.29 -21.91 -1.55
C GLY A 6 -16.18 -22.28 -0.06
N SER A 7 -17.29 -22.71 0.57
CA SER A 7 -17.34 -23.05 2.01
C SER A 7 -16.43 -24.20 2.47
N LYS A 8 -15.92 -24.99 1.51
CA LYS A 8 -14.90 -26.05 1.73
C LYS A 8 -13.65 -25.82 0.88
N SER A 9 -13.47 -24.61 0.36
CA SER A 9 -12.29 -24.25 -0.41
C SER A 9 -11.09 -24.14 0.51
N LEU A 10 -9.93 -24.59 0.01
CA LEU A 10 -8.64 -24.30 0.62
C LEU A 10 -8.05 -22.99 0.09
N GLU A 11 -8.75 -22.36 -0.84
CA GLU A 11 -8.31 -21.17 -1.56
C GLU A 11 -9.35 -20.06 -1.47
N TYR A 12 -8.89 -18.86 -1.14
CA TYR A 12 -9.73 -17.67 -1.12
C TYR A 12 -9.00 -16.44 -1.65
N LEU A 13 -9.76 -15.56 -2.28
CA LEU A 13 -9.33 -14.26 -2.78
C LEU A 13 -9.91 -13.18 -1.87
N PHE A 14 -9.07 -12.30 -1.36
CA PHE A 14 -9.50 -11.15 -0.57
C PHE A 14 -8.57 -9.95 -0.75
N ILE A 15 -9.05 -8.78 -0.36
CA ILE A 15 -8.24 -7.58 -0.30
C ILE A 15 -7.70 -7.45 1.11
N ASN A 16 -6.37 -7.47 1.24
CA ASN A 16 -5.68 -7.29 2.51
C ASN A 16 -5.26 -5.83 2.69
N TYR A 17 -5.84 -5.13 3.66
CA TYR A 17 -5.55 -3.74 3.97
C TYR A 17 -4.51 -3.60 5.10
N GLY A 18 -3.69 -2.56 4.98
CA GLY A 18 -2.70 -2.21 5.98
C GLY A 18 -2.23 -0.77 5.87
N ASP A 19 -1.61 -0.30 6.95
CA ASP A 19 -1.20 1.07 7.15
C ASP A 19 0.18 1.11 7.88
N THR A 20 0.80 2.28 8.06
CA THR A 20 2.10 2.44 8.73
C THR A 20 2.08 2.50 10.26
N GLY A 21 0.95 2.25 10.91
CA GLY A 21 0.76 2.20 12.37
C GLY A 21 0.74 3.56 13.06
N GLY A 22 0.86 4.67 12.32
CA GLY A 22 0.92 6.01 12.88
C GLY A 22 1.04 7.12 11.83
N ASN A 23 0.87 8.36 12.29
CA ASN A 23 1.00 9.57 11.49
C ASN A 23 2.39 9.71 10.87
N ILE A 24 2.44 10.27 9.65
CA ILE A 24 3.69 10.62 8.96
C ILE A 24 3.82 12.14 8.93
N GLU A 25 4.91 12.65 9.49
CA GLU A 25 5.14 14.10 9.71
C GLU A 25 6.52 14.54 9.18
N SER A 26 7.13 13.74 8.30
CA SER A 26 8.45 14.02 7.75
C SER A 26 8.67 13.32 6.41
N ALA A 27 9.68 13.78 5.66
CA ALA A 27 10.13 13.14 4.43
C ALA A 27 10.91 11.86 4.77
N THR A 28 10.31 10.70 4.53
CA THR A 28 10.91 9.42 4.91
C THR A 28 10.39 8.27 4.05
N ASN A 29 10.93 7.07 4.27
CA ASN A 29 10.34 5.82 3.82
C ASN A 29 9.71 5.14 5.02
N THR A 30 8.39 5.22 5.16
CA THR A 30 7.65 4.61 6.27
C THR A 30 7.23 3.19 5.88
N LEU A 31 7.47 2.22 6.76
CA LEU A 31 7.10 0.82 6.54
C LEU A 31 5.60 0.62 6.81
N TYR A 32 4.92 -0.07 5.92
CA TYR A 32 3.59 -0.62 6.17
C TYR A 32 3.69 -1.88 7.02
N ASP A 33 3.53 -1.76 8.33
CA ASP A 33 3.67 -2.85 9.31
C ASP A 33 2.44 -3.06 10.21
N ASN A 34 1.35 -2.32 9.97
CA ASN A 34 0.12 -2.45 10.72
C ASN A 34 -1.02 -3.03 9.85
N PRO A 35 -1.36 -4.32 10.02
CA PRO A 35 -2.48 -4.93 9.32
C PRO A 35 -3.82 -4.40 9.85
N VAL A 36 -4.73 -4.02 8.95
CA VAL A 36 -6.07 -3.51 9.27
C VAL A 36 -7.16 -4.55 8.98
N SER A 37 -6.82 -5.60 8.23
CA SER A 37 -7.73 -6.70 7.93
C SER A 37 -8.17 -7.49 9.19
N PRO A 38 -9.34 -8.15 9.16
CA PRO A 38 -9.79 -9.00 10.27
C PRO A 38 -8.78 -10.10 10.61
N ALA A 39 -8.64 -10.39 11.91
CA ALA A 39 -7.63 -11.31 12.45
C ALA A 39 -7.79 -12.78 12.00
N GLU A 40 -8.91 -13.14 11.37
CA GLU A 40 -9.12 -14.45 10.76
C GLU A 40 -8.29 -14.65 9.47
N PHE A 41 -7.81 -13.57 8.86
CA PHE A 41 -6.99 -13.57 7.66
C PHE A 41 -5.50 -13.38 7.98
N PRO A 42 -4.58 -13.82 7.10
CA PRO A 42 -3.16 -13.57 7.28
C PRO A 42 -2.84 -12.08 7.24
N ASP A 43 -2.07 -11.63 8.23
CA ASP A 43 -1.54 -10.26 8.31
C ASP A 43 -0.45 -9.96 7.26
N PHE A 44 0.11 -10.98 6.60
CA PHE A 44 1.12 -10.80 5.54
C PHE A 44 0.56 -9.94 4.40
N PRO A 45 1.30 -8.92 3.91
CA PRO A 45 2.71 -8.63 4.17
C PRO A 45 2.98 -7.51 5.20
N TYR A 46 1.99 -7.07 5.97
CA TYR A 46 2.12 -5.92 6.86
C TYR A 46 2.88 -6.28 8.14
N GLY A 47 4.21 -6.23 8.07
CA GLY A 47 5.11 -6.51 9.20
C GLY A 47 5.15 -7.99 9.63
N LYS A 48 4.54 -8.88 8.85
CA LYS A 48 4.45 -10.33 9.11
C LYS A 48 4.92 -11.13 7.91
N VAL A 49 5.38 -12.35 8.19
CA VAL A 49 5.76 -13.35 7.17
C VAL A 49 4.56 -14.21 6.77
N VAL A 50 4.66 -14.89 5.63
CA VAL A 50 3.65 -15.87 5.22
C VAL A 50 3.53 -16.97 6.29
N PRO A 51 2.32 -17.25 6.82
CA PRO A 51 2.14 -18.24 7.87
C PRO A 51 2.43 -19.66 7.38
N ALA A 52 2.75 -20.56 8.32
CA ALA A 52 2.99 -21.96 8.01
C ALA A 52 1.79 -22.61 7.28
N LYS A 53 2.06 -23.52 6.35
CA LYS A 53 1.05 -24.19 5.51
C LYS A 53 0.18 -23.24 4.66
N HIS A 54 0.69 -22.06 4.35
CA HIS A 54 0.05 -21.14 3.42
C HIS A 54 1.00 -20.82 2.27
N GLU A 55 0.41 -20.60 1.11
CA GLU A 55 1.01 -19.97 -0.04
C GLU A 55 0.13 -18.77 -0.40
N ILE A 56 0.73 -17.61 -0.62
CA ILE A 56 0.00 -16.36 -0.86
C ILE A 56 0.50 -15.76 -2.17
N ASP A 57 -0.42 -15.55 -3.10
CA ASP A 57 -0.18 -14.81 -4.32
C ASP A 57 -0.65 -13.37 -4.15
N ILE A 58 0.22 -12.40 -4.40
CA ILE A 58 -0.17 -11.00 -4.56
C ILE A 58 -0.39 -10.75 -6.05
N ILE A 59 -1.63 -10.42 -6.39
CA ILE A 59 -2.10 -10.28 -7.78
C ILE A 59 -2.13 -8.81 -8.20
N GLY A 60 -2.29 -7.90 -7.23
CA GLY A 60 -2.29 -6.47 -7.51
C GLY A 60 -2.29 -5.65 -6.23
N ILE A 61 -2.19 -4.34 -6.42
CA ILE A 61 -2.17 -3.33 -5.37
C ILE A 61 -3.21 -2.25 -5.67
N LEU A 62 -3.86 -1.77 -4.61
CA LEU A 62 -4.78 -0.65 -4.62
C LEU A 62 -4.37 0.37 -3.57
N GLY A 63 -4.69 1.62 -3.84
CA GLY A 63 -4.36 2.77 -3.02
C GLY A 63 -4.50 4.03 -3.85
N SER A 64 -4.54 5.18 -3.19
CA SER A 64 -4.61 6.48 -3.85
C SER A 64 -3.53 7.40 -3.30
N PRO A 65 -2.81 8.16 -4.16
CA PRO A 65 -1.80 9.10 -3.69
C PRO A 65 -2.46 10.24 -2.93
N ARG A 66 -1.74 10.82 -1.96
CA ARG A 66 -2.28 11.79 -1.01
C ARG A 66 -1.37 13.00 -0.83
N ALA A 67 -1.99 14.15 -0.64
CA ALA A 67 -1.36 15.35 -0.10
C ALA A 67 -2.28 15.96 0.96
N SER A 68 -1.69 16.45 2.04
CA SER A 68 -2.44 17.08 3.15
C SER A 68 -3.08 18.39 2.68
N GLY A 69 -4.30 18.64 3.18
CA GLY A 69 -5.04 19.87 2.90
C GLY A 69 -4.40 21.12 3.50
N GLU A 70 -3.55 20.96 4.52
CA GLU A 70 -2.85 22.04 5.20
C GLU A 70 -1.54 22.47 4.50
N ASN A 71 -1.20 21.87 3.36
CA ASN A 71 -0.04 22.28 2.57
C ASN A 71 -0.17 23.74 2.12
N ASP A 72 0.80 24.60 2.45
CA ASP A 72 0.72 26.07 2.26
C ASP A 72 1.80 26.65 1.32
N GLY A 73 2.67 25.80 0.77
CA GLY A 73 3.82 26.16 -0.08
C GLY A 73 5.14 26.24 0.68
N ASP A 74 5.11 26.59 1.96
CA ASP A 74 6.29 26.65 2.85
C ASP A 74 6.40 25.36 3.67
N ASN A 75 5.28 24.89 4.21
CA ASN A 75 5.11 23.64 4.93
C ASN A 75 4.24 22.70 4.10
N TYR A 76 4.74 21.51 3.82
CA TYR A 76 4.00 20.53 3.02
C TYR A 76 4.43 19.11 3.30
N ILE A 77 3.53 18.17 3.04
CA ILE A 77 3.80 16.74 2.93
C ILE A 77 2.94 16.11 1.84
N TYR A 78 3.52 15.16 1.10
CA TYR A 78 2.79 14.35 0.12
C TYR A 78 3.46 13.00 -0.12
N THR A 79 2.68 12.05 -0.65
CA THR A 79 3.17 10.72 -1.09
C THR A 79 3.95 10.83 -2.38
N ASP A 80 4.97 10.01 -2.60
CA ASP A 80 5.81 10.05 -3.82
C ASP A 80 5.95 8.68 -4.51
N PHE A 81 6.39 7.66 -3.77
CA PHE A 81 6.61 6.31 -4.30
C PHE A 81 6.16 5.22 -3.32
N ILE A 82 5.71 4.09 -3.85
CA ILE A 82 5.54 2.85 -3.10
C ILE A 82 6.66 1.87 -3.48
N LYS A 83 7.43 1.43 -2.49
CA LYS A 83 8.53 0.47 -2.67
C LYS A 83 8.13 -0.89 -2.16
N LEU A 84 8.25 -1.91 -3.00
CA LEU A 84 8.06 -3.30 -2.63
C LEU A 84 9.44 -3.93 -2.53
N VAL A 85 9.83 -4.37 -1.34
CA VAL A 85 11.17 -4.92 -1.06
C VAL A 85 11.05 -6.38 -0.66
N LYS A 86 11.66 -7.25 -1.46
CA LYS A 86 11.73 -8.70 -1.21
C LYS A 86 13.19 -9.13 -1.27
N ASP A 87 13.65 -9.91 -0.29
CA ASP A 87 15.03 -10.42 -0.26
C ASP A 87 16.12 -9.34 -0.40
N ARG A 88 15.83 -8.11 0.05
CA ARG A 88 16.65 -6.88 -0.05
C ARG A 88 16.73 -6.24 -1.44
N ASP A 89 15.95 -6.71 -2.39
CA ASP A 89 15.81 -6.09 -3.71
C ASP A 89 14.49 -5.30 -3.82
N VAL A 90 14.53 -4.13 -4.44
CA VAL A 90 13.33 -3.35 -4.78
C VAL A 90 12.73 -3.94 -6.05
N LEU A 91 11.47 -4.34 -5.97
CA LEU A 91 10.74 -4.89 -7.12
C LEU A 91 10.24 -3.77 -8.04
N PHE A 92 10.11 -4.11 -9.33
CA PHE A 92 9.51 -3.28 -10.39
C PHE A 92 10.25 -2.00 -10.80
N ASP A 93 11.41 -1.71 -10.21
CA ASP A 93 12.20 -0.53 -10.57
C ASP A 93 13.71 -0.79 -10.46
N GLU A 94 14.44 -0.52 -11.54
CA GLU A 94 15.90 -0.64 -11.59
C GLU A 94 16.60 0.48 -10.81
N ASP A 95 15.96 1.65 -10.71
CA ASP A 95 16.49 2.83 -10.00
C ASP A 95 16.21 2.79 -8.49
N LEU A 96 15.54 1.73 -8.00
CA LEU A 96 15.21 1.47 -6.59
C LEU A 96 14.32 2.55 -5.92
N ALA A 97 13.67 3.41 -6.72
CA ALA A 97 12.71 4.41 -6.28
C ALA A 97 11.33 3.78 -6.00
N GLY A 98 10.95 2.75 -6.77
CA GLY A 98 9.69 2.01 -6.62
C GLY A 98 8.61 2.44 -7.60
N LEU A 99 7.36 2.10 -7.30
CA LEU A 99 6.20 2.43 -8.12
C LEU A 99 5.76 3.87 -7.87
N LEU A 100 5.54 4.63 -8.94
CA LEU A 100 5.05 6.02 -8.87
C LEU A 100 3.70 6.09 -8.14
N PHE A 101 3.65 6.90 -7.09
CA PHE A 101 2.49 7.10 -6.22
C PHE A 101 2.46 8.55 -5.68
N SER A 102 2.61 9.51 -6.59
CA SER A 102 3.01 10.88 -6.25
C SER A 102 1.84 11.86 -6.26
N HIS A 103 1.70 12.69 -5.23
CA HIS A 103 0.75 13.82 -5.22
C HIS A 103 1.49 15.14 -4.97
N PRO A 104 2.18 15.73 -5.96
CA PRO A 104 3.15 16.81 -5.74
C PRO A 104 2.51 18.20 -5.51
N SER A 105 1.46 18.26 -4.68
CA SER A 105 0.79 19.50 -4.28
C SER A 105 1.47 20.06 -3.05
N THR A 106 2.31 21.08 -3.25
CA THR A 106 2.95 21.81 -2.15
C THR A 106 2.04 22.85 -1.53
N THR A 107 0.95 23.24 -2.21
CA THR A 107 -0.04 24.23 -1.74
C THR A 107 -1.44 23.73 -2.07
N VAL A 108 -2.35 23.81 -1.10
CA VAL A 108 -3.76 23.39 -1.24
C VAL A 108 -4.67 24.52 -0.76
N ASP A 109 -5.13 25.36 -1.69
CA ASP A 109 -5.96 26.54 -1.38
C ASP A 109 -7.34 26.18 -0.79
N SER A 110 -7.84 24.98 -1.05
CA SER A 110 -9.13 24.51 -0.57
C SER A 110 -9.13 24.16 0.92
N ALA A 111 -7.96 23.94 1.52
CA ALA A 111 -7.80 23.39 2.88
C ALA A 111 -8.57 22.06 3.08
N ILE A 112 -8.64 21.24 2.02
CA ILE A 112 -9.27 19.92 2.02
C ILE A 112 -8.24 18.90 1.56
N ASP A 113 -8.13 17.76 2.24
CA ASP A 113 -7.18 16.71 1.89
C ASP A 113 -7.38 16.23 0.46
N GLN A 114 -6.28 16.19 -0.28
CA GLN A 114 -6.29 15.84 -1.69
C GLN A 114 -6.01 14.35 -1.81
N THR A 115 -6.95 13.62 -2.40
CA THR A 115 -6.83 12.17 -2.65
C THR A 115 -7.09 11.89 -4.11
N ALA A 116 -6.23 11.06 -4.71
CA ALA A 116 -6.35 10.60 -6.08
C ALA A 116 -6.24 11.69 -7.17
N GLU A 117 -5.78 12.90 -6.85
CA GLU A 117 -5.52 13.96 -7.84
C GLU A 117 -4.04 14.00 -8.32
N GLY A 118 -3.24 13.03 -7.87
CA GLY A 118 -1.82 12.92 -8.19
C GLY A 118 -1.50 12.11 -9.46
N PHE A 119 -0.22 11.78 -9.61
CA PHE A 119 0.32 10.92 -10.65
C PHE A 119 0.60 9.52 -10.08
N THR A 120 -0.12 8.52 -10.56
CA THR A 120 0.01 7.14 -10.09
C THR A 120 -0.42 6.16 -11.18
N MET A 121 0.11 4.94 -11.14
CA MET A 121 -0.46 3.79 -11.87
C MET A 121 -1.36 2.91 -10.99
N ILE A 122 -1.34 3.15 -9.68
CA ILE A 122 -2.10 2.45 -8.65
C ILE A 122 -3.34 3.29 -8.35
N GLY A 123 -4.52 2.71 -8.54
CA GLY A 123 -5.79 3.32 -8.15
C GLY A 123 -6.60 2.44 -7.22
N ASN A 124 -7.61 3.03 -6.56
CA ASN A 124 -8.50 2.31 -5.66
C ASN A 124 -9.89 2.00 -6.28
N LEU A 125 -10.20 2.52 -7.47
CA LEU A 125 -11.52 2.40 -8.11
C LEU A 125 -12.68 2.67 -7.13
N SER A 126 -12.65 3.84 -6.51
CA SER A 126 -13.61 4.32 -5.53
C SER A 126 -14.42 5.50 -6.08
N GLU A 127 -15.32 6.08 -5.27
CA GLU A 127 -16.06 7.30 -5.63
C GLU A 127 -15.12 8.50 -5.88
N TYR A 128 -13.96 8.52 -5.20
CA TYR A 128 -12.99 9.61 -5.26
C TYR A 128 -11.83 9.30 -6.23
N ASP A 129 -11.56 8.02 -6.50
CA ASP A 129 -10.48 7.58 -7.37
C ASP A 129 -11.01 6.66 -8.47
N ASN A 130 -11.17 7.18 -9.69
CA ASN A 130 -11.65 6.38 -10.82
C ASN A 130 -10.56 5.49 -11.45
N ASN A 131 -9.31 5.56 -10.98
CA ASN A 131 -8.25 4.74 -11.53
C ASN A 131 -8.39 3.29 -11.07
N PRO A 132 -8.23 2.30 -11.97
CA PRO A 132 -8.28 0.90 -11.59
C PRO A 132 -7.08 0.51 -10.71
N PRO A 133 -7.20 -0.54 -9.89
CA PRO A 133 -6.07 -1.14 -9.20
C PRO A 133 -4.98 -1.57 -10.18
N LEU A 134 -3.72 -1.47 -9.73
CA LEU A 134 -2.59 -1.97 -10.49
C LEU A 134 -2.55 -3.50 -10.37
N MET A 135 -2.94 -4.17 -11.45
CA MET A 135 -2.88 -5.63 -11.56
C MET A 135 -1.52 -6.05 -12.10
N PHE A 136 -0.83 -6.96 -11.41
CA PHE A 136 0.43 -7.50 -11.89
C PHE A 136 0.18 -8.51 -13.03
N PRO A 137 0.98 -8.47 -14.11
CA PRO A 137 0.82 -9.41 -15.22
C PRO A 137 1.14 -10.85 -14.81
N VAL A 138 2.01 -11.01 -13.80
CA VAL A 138 2.34 -12.28 -13.16
C VAL A 138 2.18 -12.07 -11.65
N PRO A 139 1.39 -12.90 -10.95
CA PRO A 139 1.28 -12.81 -9.50
C PRO A 139 2.63 -13.01 -8.81
N LEU A 140 2.86 -12.28 -7.73
CA LEU A 140 4.00 -12.49 -6.85
C LEU A 140 3.64 -13.61 -5.86
N THR A 141 4.22 -14.78 -6.03
CA THR A 141 3.97 -15.95 -5.17
C THR A 141 4.95 -15.99 -4.01
N PHE A 142 4.42 -16.15 -2.80
CA PHE A 142 5.18 -16.26 -1.56
C PHE A 142 4.82 -17.55 -0.83
N VAL A 143 5.83 -18.24 -0.29
CA VAL A 143 5.67 -19.46 0.50
C VAL A 143 5.89 -19.20 1.98
N ALA A 144 5.53 -20.18 2.82
CA ALA A 144 5.68 -20.08 4.27
C ALA A 144 7.08 -19.61 4.70
N GLY A 145 7.12 -18.54 5.50
CA GLY A 145 8.34 -17.90 5.97
C GLY A 145 8.88 -16.78 5.09
N ASP A 146 8.36 -16.60 3.88
CA ASP A 146 8.74 -15.46 3.04
C ASP A 146 8.22 -14.15 3.63
N GLU A 147 8.98 -13.08 3.39
CA GLU A 147 8.63 -11.71 3.75
C GLU A 147 8.52 -10.82 2.51
N LEU A 148 7.69 -9.78 2.63
CA LEU A 148 7.64 -8.67 1.70
C LEU A 148 7.48 -7.41 2.54
N ASN A 149 8.38 -6.44 2.36
CA ASN A 149 8.27 -5.15 3.02
C ASN A 149 7.74 -4.12 2.04
N ILE A 150 6.75 -3.35 2.43
CA ILE A 150 6.18 -2.28 1.61
C ILE A 150 6.46 -0.96 2.29
N TYR A 151 7.05 -0.01 1.57
CA TYR A 151 7.34 1.32 2.10
C TYR A 151 6.60 2.40 1.32
N LEU A 152 6.00 3.33 2.05
CA LEU A 152 5.54 4.61 1.51
C LEU A 152 6.68 5.62 1.59
N THR A 153 7.08 6.15 0.44
CA THR A 153 8.01 7.27 0.35
C THR A 153 7.21 8.56 0.38
N THR A 154 7.53 9.45 1.32
CA THR A 154 6.94 10.79 1.42
C THR A 154 7.97 11.87 1.16
N VAL A 155 7.52 12.97 0.58
CA VAL A 155 8.28 14.22 0.50
C VAL A 155 7.62 15.22 1.44
N ALA A 156 8.44 15.95 2.17
CA ALA A 156 7.99 17.00 3.05
C ALA A 156 8.97 18.18 3.05
N GLY A 157 8.47 19.37 3.32
CA GLY A 157 9.25 20.59 3.45
C GLY A 157 8.69 21.51 4.53
N GLY A 158 9.51 22.44 4.99
CA GLY A 158 9.15 23.41 6.02
C GLY A 158 9.59 23.02 7.43
N THR A 159 9.21 23.85 8.40
CA THR A 159 9.53 23.65 9.83
C THR A 159 8.36 23.13 10.64
N SER A 160 7.13 23.25 10.11
CA SER A 160 5.89 22.78 10.71
C SER A 160 5.15 21.90 9.70
N VAL A 161 5.77 20.78 9.35
CA VAL A 161 5.27 19.83 8.34
C VAL A 161 3.85 19.38 8.72
N PRO A 162 2.88 19.44 7.80
CA PRO A 162 1.55 18.88 8.02
C PRO A 162 1.56 17.37 8.22
N ILE A 163 0.42 16.81 8.59
CA ILE A 163 0.33 15.39 8.94
C ILE A 163 -0.33 14.63 7.79
N LEU A 164 0.23 13.48 7.41
CA LEU A 164 -0.54 12.43 6.76
C LEU A 164 -1.01 11.47 7.85
N ALA A 165 -2.31 11.47 8.14
CA ALA A 165 -2.86 10.68 9.23
C ALA A 165 -2.92 9.19 8.87
N THR A 166 -2.99 8.32 9.89
CA THR A 166 -2.93 6.87 9.70
C THR A 166 -4.00 6.36 8.73
N ASP A 167 -5.22 6.86 8.84
CA ASP A 167 -6.38 6.50 8.02
C ASP A 167 -6.34 7.05 6.59
N GLU A 168 -5.37 7.92 6.29
CA GLU A 168 -5.23 8.53 4.97
C GLU A 168 -4.25 7.79 4.06
N GLN A 169 -3.37 6.98 4.65
CA GLN A 169 -2.27 6.32 3.94
C GLN A 169 -2.47 4.81 3.78
N GLU A 170 -3.67 4.30 4.00
CA GLU A 170 -4.00 2.89 3.82
C GLU A 170 -3.76 2.41 2.37
N ILE A 171 -3.21 1.20 2.24
CA ILE A 171 -3.11 0.49 0.96
C ILE A 171 -3.77 -0.88 1.08
N GLY A 172 -4.18 -1.43 -0.07
CA GLY A 172 -4.72 -2.77 -0.15
C GLY A 172 -3.94 -3.62 -1.14
N LEU A 173 -3.84 -4.92 -0.84
CA LEU A 173 -3.27 -5.91 -1.73
C LEU A 173 -4.34 -6.92 -2.10
N ILE A 174 -4.49 -7.16 -3.40
CA ILE A 174 -5.37 -8.22 -3.90
C ILE A 174 -4.60 -9.52 -3.74
N THR A 175 -5.01 -10.33 -2.77
CA THR A 175 -4.30 -11.54 -2.39
C THR A 175 -5.15 -12.78 -2.58
N ARG A 176 -4.54 -13.81 -3.16
CA ARG A 176 -5.08 -15.16 -3.19
C ARG A 176 -4.29 -16.00 -2.20
N VAL A 177 -4.98 -16.59 -1.25
CA VAL A 177 -4.38 -17.43 -0.22
C VAL A 177 -4.77 -18.88 -0.45
N ARG A 178 -3.77 -19.76 -0.49
CA ARG A 178 -3.92 -21.21 -0.64
C ARG A 178 -3.41 -21.90 0.62
N ARG A 179 -4.30 -22.67 1.27
CA ARG A 179 -3.98 -23.51 2.43
C ARG A 179 -3.43 -24.85 1.95
N LEU A 180 -2.19 -25.15 2.32
CA LEU A 180 -1.52 -26.39 2.00
C LEU A 180 -1.88 -27.48 3.03
N PRO A 181 -1.97 -28.76 2.62
CA PRO A 181 -2.28 -29.87 3.52
C PRO A 181 -1.23 -30.07 4.64
#